data_AF-A0A452ZLN7-F1
#
_entry.id   AF-A0A452ZLN7-F1
#
_cell.length_a   1.000
_cell.length_b   1.000
_cell.length_c   1.000
_cell.angle_alpha   90.00
_cell.angle_beta   90.00
_cell.angle_gamma   90.00
#
_symmetry.space_group_name_H-M   'P 1'
#
loop_
_entity.id
_entity.type
_entity.pdbx_description
1 polymer ?
#
loop_
_entity_poly.entity_id
_entity_poly.type
_entity_poly.pdbx_seq_one_letter_code
_entity_poly.pdbx_strand_id
1 'polypeptide(L)'
;WQTVNVSTPGLEVTVEAIVVVPDDFVQVCLVNTRAGTPFVSALELRPLKMKFYPQANLTQGLLVEHRMNLGPADQTNIIRYPVDPYDRVWIPWADPKEWTEISTTRQVQSDDDDYEVPSAVMQTAVTPLNASKNLEISWDPVPQPRNPSPGYFIVMHFSELQILPSSAVRQFYVSINGMALNMTAAKLYYHGTAVISNVKPYRYDKFNISLHATTNSTLPPIINAIELFSVMPTSILGTDSQDVSATVAIKDKYHVQKNWMGDPCIPKTIAWERMMCSYTIAKTPRIISINLSFSGLNGYISSSFANLKALQYLYVQSSGSVLVFIW
;
A
#
# COMPACT_ATOMS: atom_id res chain seq x y z
N TRP A 1 7.63 -2.82 3.80
CA TRP A 1 8.93 -2.69 3.09
C TRP A 1 8.71 -3.02 1.64
N GLN A 2 9.05 -2.08 0.74
CA GLN A 2 9.02 -2.29 -0.70
C GLN A 2 10.44 -2.18 -1.24
N THR A 3 10.83 -3.10 -2.14
CA THR A 3 12.11 -3.00 -2.83
C THR A 3 11.92 -2.17 -4.09
N VAL A 4 12.71 -1.11 -4.23
CA VAL A 4 12.70 -0.26 -5.43
C VAL A 4 14.01 -0.50 -6.18
N ASN A 5 13.91 -0.79 -7.48
CA ASN A 5 15.06 -0.99 -8.34
C ASN A 5 15.03 0.05 -9.47
N VAL A 6 16.05 0.91 -9.49
CA VAL A 6 16.24 1.93 -10.53
C VAL A 6 17.56 1.62 -11.23
N SER A 7 17.49 0.81 -12.29
CA SER A 7 18.66 0.40 -13.08
C SER A 7 18.97 1.32 -14.26
N THR A 8 18.01 2.17 -14.65
CA THR A 8 18.10 3.03 -15.83
C THR A 8 17.94 4.50 -15.44
N PRO A 9 18.86 5.40 -15.84
CA PRO A 9 18.70 6.84 -15.63
C PRO A 9 17.39 7.36 -16.23
N GLY A 10 16.67 8.19 -15.49
CA GLY A 10 15.40 8.79 -15.92
C GLY A 10 14.18 7.90 -15.79
N LEU A 11 14.32 6.65 -15.33
CA LEU A 11 13.16 5.82 -14.97
C LEU A 11 12.50 6.38 -13.71
N GLU A 12 11.24 6.79 -13.84
CA GLU A 12 10.40 7.14 -12.70
C GLU A 12 9.80 5.87 -12.08
N VAL A 13 9.93 5.73 -10.76
CA VAL A 13 9.31 4.64 -10.01
C VAL A 13 8.57 5.25 -8.84
N THR A 14 7.25 5.07 -8.84
CA THR A 14 6.36 5.55 -7.78
C THR A 14 5.93 4.40 -6.91
N VAL A 15 5.94 4.62 -5.59
CA VAL A 15 5.44 3.68 -4.59
C VAL A 15 4.38 4.41 -3.78
N GLU A 16 3.16 3.93 -3.83
CA GLU A 16 2.04 4.48 -3.08
C GLU A 16 1.57 3.45 -2.05
N ALA A 17 1.37 3.89 -0.81
CA ALA A 17 0.82 3.07 0.25
C ALA A 17 -0.27 3.81 1.02
N ILE A 18 -1.33 3.09 1.36
CA ILE A 18 -2.42 3.54 2.23
C ILE A 18 -2.22 2.85 3.58
N VAL A 19 -2.04 3.66 4.63
CA VAL A 19 -1.73 3.17 5.98
C VAL A 19 -2.52 3.94 7.03
N VAL A 20 -2.87 3.25 8.12
CA VAL A 20 -3.38 3.90 9.32
C VAL A 20 -2.19 4.27 10.20
N VAL A 21 -2.07 5.55 10.54
CA VAL A 21 -1.00 6.08 11.38
C VAL A 21 -1.57 6.31 12.80
N PRO A 22 -1.14 5.54 13.82
CA PRO A 22 -1.67 5.69 15.18
C PRO A 22 -1.09 6.88 15.95
N ASP A 23 0.08 7.36 15.56
CA ASP A 23 0.83 8.45 16.22
C ASP A 23 0.78 9.74 15.38
N ASP A 24 1.30 10.84 15.94
CA ASP A 24 1.37 12.16 15.29
C ASP A 24 2.52 12.31 14.28
N PHE A 25 3.27 11.24 14.02
CA PHE A 25 4.38 11.24 13.07
C PHE A 25 4.44 9.97 12.22
N VAL A 26 5.06 10.08 11.04
CA VAL A 26 5.41 8.97 10.14
C VAL A 26 6.90 9.02 9.84
N GLN A 27 7.58 7.87 9.92
CA GLN A 27 8.98 7.76 9.53
C GLN A 27 9.12 6.94 8.25
N VAL A 28 9.72 7.54 7.22
CA VAL A 28 10.08 6.86 5.97
C VAL A 28 11.56 6.51 6.03
N CYS A 29 11.87 5.21 6.01
CA CYS A 29 13.23 4.71 6.10
C CYS A 29 13.72 4.16 4.75
N LEU A 30 14.85 4.68 4.27
CA LEU A 30 15.55 4.15 3.10
C LEU A 30 16.68 3.22 3.53
N VAL A 31 16.77 2.07 2.88
CA VAL A 31 17.71 1.02 3.27
C VAL A 31 18.61 0.67 2.09
N ASN A 32 19.93 0.79 2.30
CA ASN A 32 20.89 0.34 1.32
C ASN A 32 21.04 -1.19 1.39
N THR A 33 20.64 -1.87 0.32
CA THR A 33 20.77 -3.33 0.16
C THR A 33 22.13 -3.76 -0.41
N ARG A 34 23.14 -2.88 -0.34
CA ARG A 34 24.47 -3.00 -0.96
C ARG A 34 24.46 -2.93 -2.50
N ALA A 35 23.42 -2.31 -3.06
CA ALA A 35 23.20 -2.21 -4.51
C ALA A 35 23.25 -0.75 -5.03
N GLY A 36 23.64 0.21 -4.20
CA GLY A 36 23.72 1.63 -4.57
C GLY A 36 23.38 2.55 -3.40
N THR A 37 23.28 3.85 -3.66
CA THR A 37 22.84 4.84 -2.66
C THR A 37 21.32 4.99 -2.75
N PRO A 38 20.55 4.69 -1.68
CA PRO A 38 19.12 4.95 -1.67
C PRO A 38 18.84 6.44 -1.79
N PHE A 39 17.82 6.81 -2.56
CA PHE A 39 17.38 8.19 -2.72
C PHE A 39 15.86 8.26 -2.87
N VAL A 40 15.30 9.44 -2.61
CA VAL A 40 13.89 9.79 -2.85
C VAL A 40 13.88 11.15 -3.53
N SER A 41 13.21 11.25 -4.67
CA SER A 41 13.07 12.51 -5.41
C SER A 41 11.91 13.35 -4.88
N ALA A 42 10.83 12.71 -4.44
CA ALA A 42 9.65 13.35 -3.86
C ALA A 42 9.00 12.44 -2.81
N LEU A 43 8.49 13.03 -1.74
CA LEU A 43 7.69 12.36 -0.73
C LEU A 43 6.41 13.17 -0.52
N GLU A 44 5.26 12.53 -0.79
CA GLU A 44 3.95 13.16 -0.68
C GLU A 44 3.12 12.45 0.39
N LEU A 45 2.47 13.24 1.25
CA LEU A 45 1.54 12.74 2.26
C LEU A 45 0.16 13.34 1.96
N ARG A 46 -0.81 12.47 1.68
CA ARG A 46 -2.21 12.84 1.38
C ARG A 46 -3.12 12.28 2.48
N PRO A 47 -3.67 13.13 3.37
CA PRO A 47 -4.63 12.68 4.36
C PRO A 47 -5.90 12.15 3.69
N LEU A 48 -6.37 10.98 4.12
CA LEU A 48 -7.62 10.38 3.66
C LEU A 48 -8.66 10.37 4.79
N LYS A 49 -9.94 10.22 4.43
CA LYS A 49 -11.02 10.01 5.41
C LYS A 49 -10.79 8.66 6.12
N MET A 50 -11.08 8.58 7.42
CA MET A 50 -10.87 7.32 8.17
C MET A 50 -11.70 6.12 7.66
N LYS A 51 -12.81 6.39 6.97
CA LYS A 51 -13.64 5.35 6.33
C LYS A 51 -13.08 4.88 4.98
N PHE A 52 -12.11 5.59 4.40
CA PHE A 52 -11.57 5.22 3.10
C PHE A 52 -10.80 3.92 3.16
N TYR A 53 -11.01 3.08 2.15
CA TYR A 53 -10.36 1.78 2.02
C TYR A 53 -10.49 0.96 3.31
N PRO A 54 -11.68 0.40 3.62
CA PRO A 54 -11.92 -0.36 4.85
C PRO A 54 -11.00 -1.59 5.02
N GLN A 55 -10.29 -1.98 3.96
CA GLN A 55 -9.27 -3.02 3.98
C GLN A 55 -7.96 -2.57 4.68
N ALA A 56 -7.70 -1.27 4.82
CA ALA A 56 -6.58 -0.72 5.57
C ALA A 56 -6.94 -0.58 7.06
N ASN A 57 -6.08 -1.08 7.94
CA ASN A 57 -6.24 -0.97 9.39
C ASN A 57 -4.88 -0.93 10.10
N LEU A 58 -4.88 -0.84 11.44
CA LEU A 58 -3.66 -0.72 12.25
C LEU A 58 -2.64 -1.85 12.03
N THR A 59 -3.10 -3.04 11.63
CA THR A 59 -2.25 -4.22 11.41
C THR A 59 -1.94 -4.49 9.94
N GLN A 60 -2.62 -3.79 9.03
CA GLN A 60 -2.58 -4.03 7.60
C GLN A 60 -2.67 -2.71 6.81
N GLY A 61 -1.58 -2.37 6.11
CA GLY A 61 -1.59 -1.35 5.06
C GLY A 61 -1.85 -1.95 3.68
N LEU A 62 -2.17 -1.09 2.72
CA LEU A 62 -2.35 -1.42 1.31
C LEU A 62 -1.23 -0.79 0.50
N LEU A 63 -0.50 -1.59 -0.27
CA LEU A 63 0.44 -1.12 -1.27
C LEU A 63 -0.28 -1.10 -2.61
N VAL A 64 -0.31 0.04 -3.29
CA VAL A 64 -1.00 0.17 -4.59
C VAL A 64 -0.13 -0.45 -5.67
N GLU A 65 -0.66 -1.48 -6.31
CA GLU A 65 0.00 -2.14 -7.45
C GLU A 65 -0.48 -1.50 -8.75
N HIS A 66 -1.81 -1.39 -8.89
CA HIS A 66 -2.44 -0.74 -10.04
C HIS A 66 -3.69 0.02 -9.62
N ARG A 67 -3.90 1.19 -10.22
CA ARG A 67 -5.15 1.95 -10.14
C ARG A 67 -5.53 2.37 -11.55
N MET A 68 -6.52 1.70 -12.11
CA MET A 68 -6.82 1.74 -13.54
C MET A 68 -8.18 2.39 -13.79
N ASN A 69 -8.20 3.36 -14.70
CA ASN A 69 -9.41 3.88 -15.33
C ASN A 69 -9.65 3.12 -16.64
N LEU A 70 -10.75 2.36 -16.74
CA LEU A 70 -10.98 1.47 -17.87
C LEU A 70 -11.82 2.15 -18.95
N GLY A 71 -11.34 2.05 -20.18
CA GLY A 71 -12.08 2.49 -21.36
C GLY A 71 -11.53 3.69 -22.11
N PRO A 72 -10.92 4.73 -21.49
CA PRO A 72 -10.50 5.91 -22.25
C PRO A 72 -9.64 5.55 -23.47
N ALA A 73 -10.08 5.96 -24.66
CA ALA A 73 -9.29 5.77 -25.88
C ALA A 73 -7.90 6.43 -25.81
N ASP A 74 -7.82 7.59 -25.15
CA ASP A 74 -6.55 8.27 -24.90
C ASP A 74 -5.83 7.65 -23.70
N GLN A 75 -4.84 6.81 -23.99
CA GLN A 75 -3.97 6.16 -22.99
C GLN A 75 -3.00 7.15 -22.29
N THR A 76 -3.00 8.42 -22.67
CA THR A 76 -2.26 9.49 -21.98
C THR A 76 -3.11 10.28 -20.99
N ASN A 77 -4.43 10.04 -20.97
CA ASN A 77 -5.38 10.72 -20.10
C ASN A 77 -5.33 10.19 -18.65
N ILE A 78 -4.23 10.51 -17.96
CA ILE A 78 -4.04 10.21 -16.54
C ILE A 78 -4.90 11.15 -15.70
N ILE A 79 -5.79 10.59 -14.89
CA ILE A 79 -6.63 11.37 -13.97
C ILE A 79 -5.94 11.44 -12.60
N ARG A 80 -5.73 12.65 -12.10
CA ARG A 80 -5.19 12.94 -10.77
C ARG A 80 -5.68 14.30 -10.27
N TYR A 81 -5.05 14.89 -9.24
CA TYR A 81 -5.38 16.24 -8.78
C TYR A 81 -5.34 17.27 -9.93
N PRO A 82 -6.29 18.22 -10.02
CA PRO A 82 -7.37 18.51 -9.06
C PRO A 82 -8.67 17.71 -9.29
N VAL A 83 -8.71 16.84 -10.30
CA VAL A 83 -9.92 16.05 -10.63
C VAL A 83 -10.19 15.00 -9.55
N ASP A 84 -9.15 14.32 -9.09
CA ASP A 84 -9.20 13.53 -7.86
C ASP A 84 -8.71 14.39 -6.68
N PRO A 85 -9.58 14.77 -5.72
CA PRO A 85 -9.18 15.62 -4.60
C PRO A 85 -8.19 14.94 -3.64
N TYR A 86 -8.06 13.62 -3.70
CA TYR A 86 -7.11 12.84 -2.90
C TYR A 86 -5.77 12.62 -3.63
N ASP A 87 -5.60 13.20 -4.82
CA ASP A 87 -4.42 13.08 -5.68
C ASP A 87 -4.03 11.63 -5.99
N ARG A 88 -5.00 10.72 -6.01
CA ARG A 88 -4.79 9.37 -6.53
C ARG A 88 -4.57 9.45 -8.04
N VAL A 89 -3.56 8.73 -8.51
CA VAL A 89 -3.24 8.65 -9.93
C VAL A 89 -3.98 7.46 -10.54
N TRP A 90 -4.91 7.74 -11.46
CA TRP A 90 -5.66 6.73 -12.22
C TRP A 90 -5.07 6.63 -13.63
N ILE A 91 -4.55 5.45 -13.95
CA ILE A 91 -3.91 5.15 -15.22
C ILE A 91 -4.95 4.64 -16.20
N PRO A 92 -5.13 5.27 -17.39
CA PRO A 92 -6.04 4.74 -18.39
C PRO A 92 -5.56 3.37 -18.88
N TRP A 93 -6.49 2.45 -19.05
CA TRP A 93 -6.19 1.13 -19.61
C TRP A 93 -7.37 0.58 -20.41
N ALA A 94 -7.06 0.01 -21.57
CA ALA A 94 -8.00 -0.76 -22.38
C ALA A 94 -7.23 -1.75 -23.26
N ASP A 95 -7.83 -2.91 -23.53
CA ASP A 95 -7.38 -3.80 -24.60
C ASP A 95 -8.36 -3.73 -25.78
N PRO A 96 -8.04 -2.98 -26.85
CA PRO A 96 -8.94 -2.81 -27.99
C PRO A 96 -9.13 -4.09 -28.81
N LYS A 97 -8.40 -5.18 -28.52
CA LYS A 97 -8.60 -6.49 -29.16
C LYS A 97 -9.66 -7.33 -28.45
N GLU A 98 -9.92 -7.04 -27.18
CA GLU A 98 -10.88 -7.79 -26.35
C GLU A 98 -12.12 -6.95 -26.00
N TRP A 99 -11.97 -5.62 -25.91
CA TRP A 99 -13.00 -4.74 -25.37
C TRP A 99 -13.34 -3.54 -26.26
N THR A 100 -14.55 -3.03 -26.04
CA THR A 100 -15.06 -1.78 -26.59
C THR A 100 -15.27 -0.78 -25.46
N GLU A 101 -14.92 0.48 -25.70
CA GLU A 101 -15.21 1.60 -24.80
C GLU A 101 -16.72 1.90 -24.76
N ILE A 102 -17.23 2.18 -23.57
CA ILE A 102 -18.49 2.87 -23.34
C ILE A 102 -18.18 4.14 -22.54
N SER A 103 -18.68 5.29 -22.97
CA SER A 103 -18.45 6.54 -22.26
C SER A 103 -19.68 7.45 -22.24
N THR A 104 -19.65 8.41 -21.31
CA THR A 104 -20.69 9.44 -21.16
C THR A 104 -20.05 10.77 -20.78
N THR A 105 -20.63 11.87 -21.24
CA THR A 105 -20.23 13.23 -20.84
C THR A 105 -20.96 13.72 -19.59
N ARG A 106 -21.99 12.99 -19.14
CA ARG A 106 -22.76 13.35 -17.95
C ARG A 106 -22.01 12.93 -16.70
N GLN A 107 -22.14 13.74 -15.65
CA GLN A 107 -21.57 13.43 -14.34
C GLN A 107 -22.15 12.11 -13.80
N VAL A 108 -21.27 11.24 -13.31
CA VAL A 108 -21.60 10.00 -12.63
C VAL A 108 -21.25 10.21 -11.17
N GLN A 109 -22.28 10.38 -10.34
CA GLN A 109 -22.09 10.57 -8.90
C GLN A 109 -21.89 9.21 -8.25
N SER A 110 -20.79 9.07 -7.51
CA SER A 110 -20.59 7.95 -6.60
C SER A 110 -21.30 8.29 -5.29
N ASP A 111 -22.35 7.55 -4.97
CA ASP A 111 -22.94 7.55 -3.63
C ASP A 111 -22.06 6.76 -2.63
N ASP A 112 -20.98 6.13 -3.11
CA ASP A 112 -20.03 5.38 -2.28
C ASP A 112 -19.07 6.32 -1.54
N ASP A 113 -19.12 6.18 -0.23
CA ASP A 113 -18.38 6.91 0.77
C ASP A 113 -17.01 6.27 1.12
N ASP A 114 -16.78 5.01 0.74
CA ASP A 114 -15.58 4.24 1.11
C ASP A 114 -14.41 4.48 0.15
N TYR A 115 -14.67 4.96 -1.07
CA TYR A 115 -13.64 5.22 -2.08
C TYR A 115 -13.78 6.58 -2.77
N GLU A 116 -15.00 7.11 -2.92
CA GLU A 116 -15.28 8.37 -3.64
C GLU A 116 -14.47 8.51 -4.94
N VAL A 117 -14.64 7.55 -5.85
CA VAL A 117 -13.96 7.57 -7.15
C VAL A 117 -14.41 8.80 -7.95
N PRO A 118 -13.49 9.56 -8.60
CA PRO A 118 -13.87 10.75 -9.35
C PRO A 118 -14.85 10.44 -10.47
N SER A 119 -15.81 11.34 -10.71
CA SER A 119 -16.76 11.18 -11.83
C SER A 119 -16.05 10.95 -13.16
N ALA A 120 -14.90 11.58 -13.40
CA ALA A 120 -14.15 11.43 -14.65
C ALA A 120 -13.64 9.99 -14.88
N VAL A 121 -13.34 9.25 -13.81
CA VAL A 121 -12.98 7.83 -13.88
C VAL A 121 -14.23 6.98 -14.13
N MET A 122 -15.33 7.32 -13.46
CA MET A 122 -16.59 6.59 -13.61
C MET A 122 -17.31 6.88 -14.94
N GLN A 123 -16.88 7.87 -15.72
CA GLN A 123 -17.47 8.27 -17.01
C GLN A 123 -17.06 7.40 -18.19
N THR A 124 -16.10 6.49 -17.99
CA THR A 124 -15.65 5.52 -18.97
C THR A 124 -15.79 4.10 -18.42
N ALA A 125 -16.01 3.15 -19.32
CA ALA A 125 -16.07 1.75 -19.01
C ALA A 125 -15.64 0.91 -20.23
N VAL A 126 -15.34 -0.35 -19.99
CA VAL A 126 -15.12 -1.36 -21.03
C VAL A 126 -16.20 -2.44 -20.99
N THR A 127 -16.55 -2.94 -22.16
CA THR A 127 -17.42 -4.11 -22.38
C THR A 127 -16.72 -5.09 -23.32
N PRO A 128 -16.98 -6.41 -23.26
CA PRO A 128 -16.48 -7.35 -24.27
C PRO A 128 -16.91 -6.95 -25.69
N LEU A 129 -15.98 -7.06 -26.66
CA LEU A 129 -16.27 -6.88 -28.09
C LEU A 129 -17.34 -7.86 -28.60
N ASN A 130 -17.23 -9.11 -28.15
CA ASN A 130 -18.24 -10.12 -28.38
C ASN A 130 -19.18 -10.19 -27.18
N ALA A 131 -20.42 -9.72 -27.34
CA ALA A 131 -21.40 -9.64 -26.26
C ALA A 131 -21.75 -11.00 -25.62
N SER A 132 -21.45 -12.12 -26.29
CA SER A 132 -21.64 -13.47 -25.75
C SER A 132 -20.44 -13.96 -24.90
N LYS A 133 -19.32 -13.24 -24.89
CA LYS A 133 -18.15 -13.57 -24.07
C LYS A 133 -18.21 -12.89 -22.70
N ASN A 134 -17.53 -13.50 -21.74
CA ASN A 134 -17.25 -12.88 -20.46
C ASN A 134 -16.23 -11.74 -20.64
N LEU A 135 -16.23 -10.79 -19.69
CA LEU A 135 -15.13 -9.85 -19.54
C LEU A 135 -14.10 -10.48 -18.61
N GLU A 136 -12.86 -10.63 -19.09
CA GLU A 136 -11.78 -11.28 -18.35
C GLU A 136 -10.59 -10.34 -18.19
N ILE A 137 -10.07 -10.23 -16.97
CA ILE A 137 -8.89 -9.45 -16.62
C ILE A 137 -7.97 -10.35 -15.81
N SER A 138 -6.71 -10.47 -16.23
CA SER A 138 -5.75 -11.32 -15.53
C SER A 138 -4.43 -10.62 -15.28
N TRP A 139 -3.77 -11.00 -14.19
CA TRP A 139 -2.41 -10.58 -13.86
C TRP A 139 -1.70 -11.69 -13.09
N ASP A 140 -0.38 -11.63 -13.14
CA ASP A 140 0.49 -12.48 -12.36
C ASP A 140 1.00 -11.67 -11.16
N PRO A 141 0.83 -12.16 -9.91
CA PRO A 141 1.42 -11.56 -8.73
C PRO A 141 2.92 -11.35 -8.85
N VAL A 142 3.42 -10.29 -8.24
CA VAL A 142 4.86 -9.99 -8.19
C VAL A 142 5.41 -10.36 -6.81
N PRO A 143 6.12 -11.50 -6.66
CA PRO A 143 6.77 -11.86 -5.40
C PRO A 143 7.79 -10.81 -5.00
N GLN A 144 7.81 -10.46 -3.72
CA GLN A 144 8.84 -9.60 -3.13
C GLN A 144 9.78 -10.46 -2.27
N PRO A 145 11.07 -10.09 -2.11
CA PRO A 145 12.02 -10.88 -1.30
C PRO A 145 11.56 -11.17 0.14
N ARG A 146 10.75 -10.27 0.72
CA ARG A 146 10.17 -10.42 2.06
C ARG A 146 8.71 -10.86 2.07
N ASN A 147 8.10 -11.02 0.90
CA ASN A 147 6.71 -11.43 0.72
C ASN A 147 6.58 -12.26 -0.57
N PRO A 148 7.02 -13.53 -0.56
CA PRO A 148 7.07 -14.36 -1.76
C PRO A 148 5.69 -14.78 -2.26
N SER A 149 4.65 -14.69 -1.43
CA SER A 149 3.25 -14.95 -1.79
C SER A 149 2.38 -13.79 -1.30
N PRO A 150 2.41 -12.64 -2.00
CA PRO A 150 1.66 -11.46 -1.59
C PRO A 150 0.15 -11.74 -1.64
N GLY A 151 -0.55 -11.26 -0.60
CA GLY A 151 -2.01 -11.26 -0.58
C GLY A 151 -2.55 -10.02 -1.28
N TYR A 152 -3.63 -10.15 -2.05
CA TYR A 152 -4.21 -9.04 -2.82
C TYR A 152 -5.63 -8.69 -2.40
N PHE A 153 -5.92 -7.39 -2.40
CA PHE A 153 -7.27 -6.84 -2.44
C PHE A 153 -7.52 -6.22 -3.81
N ILE A 154 -8.71 -6.46 -4.33
CA ILE A 154 -9.22 -5.96 -5.59
C ILE A 154 -10.49 -5.21 -5.29
N VAL A 155 -10.57 -3.96 -5.75
CA VAL A 155 -11.79 -3.15 -5.70
C VAL A 155 -12.18 -2.85 -7.14
N MET A 156 -13.38 -3.27 -7.52
CA MET A 156 -13.92 -3.07 -8.88
C MET A 156 -15.10 -2.11 -8.80
N HIS A 157 -15.08 -1.10 -9.66
CA HIS A 157 -16.04 -0.01 -9.69
C HIS A 157 -16.89 -0.07 -10.96
N PHE A 158 -18.20 0.10 -10.79
CA PHE A 158 -19.19 -0.10 -11.83
C PHE A 158 -20.21 1.04 -11.88
N SER A 159 -20.62 1.44 -13.08
CA SER A 159 -21.78 2.29 -13.32
C SER A 159 -22.34 2.07 -14.73
N GLU A 160 -23.67 2.08 -14.87
CA GLU A 160 -24.32 2.06 -16.19
C GLU A 160 -24.31 3.46 -16.80
N LEU A 161 -23.60 3.60 -17.92
CA LEU A 161 -23.34 4.88 -18.59
C LEU A 161 -24.35 5.15 -19.71
N GLN A 162 -25.04 4.11 -20.20
CA GLN A 162 -25.97 4.22 -21.31
C GLN A 162 -27.40 4.44 -20.81
N ILE A 163 -28.14 5.32 -21.50
CA ILE A 163 -29.60 5.41 -21.33
C ILE A 163 -30.20 4.23 -22.08
N LEU A 164 -30.65 3.23 -21.33
CA LEU A 164 -31.16 1.98 -21.88
C LEU A 164 -32.69 1.93 -21.85
N PRO A 165 -33.34 1.25 -22.81
CA PRO A 165 -34.78 0.94 -22.72
C PRO A 165 -35.11 0.17 -21.44
N SER A 166 -36.34 0.28 -20.94
CA SER A 166 -36.77 -0.42 -19.71
C SER A 166 -36.69 -1.95 -19.79
N SER A 167 -36.68 -2.52 -21.00
CA SER A 167 -36.51 -3.95 -21.24
C SER A 167 -35.06 -4.41 -21.20
N ALA A 168 -34.11 -3.48 -21.30
CA ALA A 168 -32.69 -3.81 -21.30
C ALA A 168 -32.18 -3.95 -19.85
N VAL A 169 -31.48 -5.03 -19.61
CA VAL A 169 -30.94 -5.37 -18.28
C VAL A 169 -29.47 -5.71 -18.43
N ARG A 170 -28.63 -5.02 -17.65
CA ARG A 170 -27.24 -5.41 -17.46
C ARG A 170 -27.07 -6.02 -16.07
N GLN A 171 -26.95 -7.34 -16.05
CA GLN A 171 -26.84 -8.11 -14.81
C GLN A 171 -25.79 -9.20 -14.93
N PHE A 172 -24.83 -9.21 -14.01
CA PHE A 172 -23.68 -10.12 -14.07
C PHE A 172 -23.19 -10.55 -12.68
N TYR A 173 -22.43 -11.63 -12.67
CA TYR A 173 -21.66 -12.09 -11.52
C TYR A 173 -20.18 -11.80 -11.75
N VAL A 174 -19.45 -11.65 -10.65
CA VAL A 174 -18.00 -11.46 -10.63
C VAL A 174 -17.38 -12.64 -9.92
N SER A 175 -16.35 -13.23 -10.53
CA SER A 175 -15.55 -14.28 -9.89
C SER A 175 -14.06 -14.00 -10.02
N ILE A 176 -13.28 -14.50 -9.06
CA ILE A 176 -11.82 -14.56 -9.14
C ILE A 176 -11.43 -16.03 -9.13
N ASN A 177 -10.74 -16.48 -10.18
CA ASN A 177 -10.32 -17.89 -10.34
C ASN A 177 -11.49 -18.87 -10.19
N GLY A 178 -12.66 -18.51 -10.72
CA GLY A 178 -13.89 -19.31 -10.65
C GLY A 178 -14.64 -19.25 -9.32
N MET A 179 -14.10 -18.59 -8.28
CA MET A 179 -14.81 -18.34 -7.02
C MET A 179 -15.60 -17.04 -7.10
N ALA A 180 -16.92 -17.13 -6.97
CA ALA A 180 -17.80 -15.97 -6.98
C ALA A 180 -17.49 -15.02 -5.80
N LEU A 181 -17.43 -13.72 -6.10
CA LEU A 181 -17.29 -12.66 -5.09
C LEU A 181 -18.64 -12.15 -4.60
N ASN A 182 -19.63 -12.09 -5.49
CA ASN A 182 -20.99 -11.67 -5.16
C ASN A 182 -21.96 -12.87 -5.21
N MET A 183 -22.71 -13.08 -4.13
CA MET A 183 -23.75 -14.11 -4.06
C MET A 183 -25.01 -13.72 -4.85
N THR A 184 -25.27 -12.42 -4.98
CA THR A 184 -26.37 -11.87 -5.77
C THR A 184 -25.78 -11.15 -6.98
N ALA A 185 -26.34 -11.42 -8.17
CA ALA A 185 -25.88 -10.78 -9.39
C ALA A 185 -25.99 -9.26 -9.29
N ALA A 186 -24.91 -8.56 -9.64
CA ALA A 186 -24.89 -7.12 -9.71
C ALA A 186 -25.79 -6.69 -10.86
N LYS A 187 -26.78 -5.83 -10.57
CA LYS A 187 -27.66 -5.24 -11.55
C LYS A 187 -27.40 -3.74 -11.56
N LEU A 188 -26.93 -3.22 -12.68
CA LEU A 188 -26.60 -1.80 -12.80
C LEU A 188 -27.83 -1.01 -13.23
N TYR A 189 -27.90 0.22 -12.74
CA TYR A 189 -28.93 1.20 -13.09
C TYR A 189 -28.23 2.45 -13.60
N TYR A 190 -28.90 3.17 -14.52
CA TYR A 190 -28.33 4.35 -15.15
C TYR A 190 -27.82 5.36 -14.10
N HIS A 191 -26.53 5.69 -14.19
CA HIS A 191 -25.77 6.51 -13.23
C HIS A 191 -25.72 6.02 -11.77
N GLY A 192 -26.30 4.85 -11.46
CA GLY A 192 -26.07 4.19 -10.18
C GLY A 192 -24.64 3.64 -10.15
N THR A 193 -23.98 3.75 -9.01
CA THR A 193 -22.66 3.15 -8.79
C THR A 193 -22.77 1.86 -7.99
N ALA A 194 -21.89 0.92 -8.28
CA ALA A 194 -21.72 -0.29 -7.49
C ALA A 194 -20.24 -0.61 -7.33
N VAL A 195 -19.89 -1.20 -6.19
CA VAL A 195 -18.53 -1.63 -5.89
C VAL A 195 -18.54 -3.10 -5.47
N ILE A 196 -17.59 -3.87 -6.00
CA ILE A 196 -17.37 -5.26 -5.61
C ILE A 196 -15.91 -5.42 -5.25
N SER A 197 -15.65 -5.94 -4.05
CA SER A 197 -14.31 -6.23 -3.56
C SER A 197 -14.25 -7.56 -2.82
N ASN A 198 -13.07 -8.18 -2.76
CA ASN A 198 -12.87 -9.33 -1.89
C ASN A 198 -12.76 -8.91 -0.42
N VAL A 199 -13.37 -9.69 0.47
CA VAL A 199 -13.43 -9.40 1.93
C VAL A 199 -12.13 -9.70 2.69
N LYS A 200 -11.26 -10.54 2.11
CA LYS A 200 -9.98 -10.95 2.70
C LYS A 200 -8.94 -11.06 1.59
N PRO A 201 -7.65 -10.86 1.89
CA PRO A 201 -6.63 -10.86 0.84
C PRO A 201 -6.44 -12.27 0.27
N TYR A 202 -6.54 -12.39 -1.04
CA TYR A 202 -6.37 -13.65 -1.75
C TYR A 202 -4.92 -13.88 -2.16
N ARG A 203 -4.51 -15.15 -2.23
CA ARG A 203 -3.14 -15.57 -2.59
C ARG A 203 -3.25 -16.69 -3.61
N TYR A 204 -2.87 -16.39 -4.85
CA TYR A 204 -2.85 -17.32 -5.96
C TYR A 204 -1.57 -17.06 -6.77
N ASP A 205 -1.17 -18.01 -7.62
CA ASP A 205 -0.04 -17.83 -8.53
C ASP A 205 -0.41 -17.02 -9.77
N LYS A 206 -1.71 -16.97 -10.08
CA LYS A 206 -2.31 -16.16 -11.14
C LYS A 206 -3.70 -15.74 -10.72
N PHE A 207 -4.09 -14.53 -11.05
CA PHE A 207 -5.44 -14.06 -10.84
C PHE A 207 -6.16 -13.90 -12.18
N ASN A 208 -7.39 -14.39 -12.25
CA ASN A 208 -8.29 -14.18 -13.36
C ASN A 208 -9.64 -13.69 -12.82
N ILE A 209 -9.93 -12.40 -13.01
CA ILE A 209 -11.23 -11.80 -12.76
C ILE A 209 -12.11 -12.09 -13.98
N SER A 210 -13.28 -12.67 -13.74
CA SER A 210 -14.27 -12.93 -14.79
C SER A 210 -15.62 -12.34 -14.40
N LEU A 211 -16.13 -11.46 -15.25
CA LEU A 211 -17.50 -10.96 -15.18
C LEU A 211 -18.32 -11.72 -16.22
N HIS A 212 -19.35 -12.40 -15.76
CA HIS A 212 -20.21 -13.21 -16.63
C HIS A 212 -21.65 -12.76 -16.51
N ALA A 213 -22.27 -12.51 -17.68
CA ALA A 213 -23.66 -12.13 -17.77
C ALA A 213 -24.56 -13.24 -17.22
N THR A 214 -25.61 -12.85 -16.51
CA THR A 214 -26.67 -13.80 -16.12
C THR A 214 -27.54 -14.17 -17.30
N THR A 215 -28.29 -15.27 -17.19
CA THR A 215 -29.29 -15.66 -18.20
C THR A 215 -30.39 -14.63 -18.43
N ASN A 216 -30.61 -13.74 -17.45
CA ASN A 216 -31.60 -12.66 -17.53
C ASN A 216 -31.02 -11.36 -18.12
N SER A 217 -29.71 -11.29 -18.31
CA SER A 217 -29.05 -10.10 -18.86
C SER A 217 -29.27 -10.04 -20.36
N THR A 218 -29.71 -8.89 -20.85
CA THR A 218 -29.80 -8.62 -22.30
C THR A 218 -28.56 -7.90 -22.82
N LEU A 219 -27.67 -7.49 -21.91
CA LEU A 219 -26.45 -6.75 -22.20
C LEU A 219 -25.23 -7.44 -21.60
N PRO A 220 -24.05 -7.32 -22.23
CA PRO A 220 -22.80 -7.84 -21.68
C PRO A 220 -22.39 -7.12 -20.39
N PRO A 221 -21.50 -7.69 -19.55
CA PRO A 221 -20.97 -6.99 -18.38
C PRO A 221 -20.15 -5.75 -18.78
N ILE A 222 -20.02 -4.81 -17.83
CA ILE A 222 -19.16 -3.64 -17.97
C ILE A 222 -18.33 -3.45 -16.70
N ILE A 223 -17.26 -2.68 -16.79
CA ILE A 223 -16.46 -2.24 -15.65
C ILE A 223 -15.81 -0.89 -15.95
N ASN A 224 -15.82 0.00 -14.96
CA ASN A 224 -15.36 1.39 -15.09
C ASN A 224 -13.93 1.53 -14.58
N ALA A 225 -13.61 0.92 -13.44
CA ALA A 225 -12.29 1.05 -12.83
C ALA A 225 -11.92 -0.15 -11.96
N ILE A 226 -10.61 -0.36 -11.80
CA ILE A 226 -10.06 -1.38 -10.90
C ILE A 226 -8.95 -0.76 -10.06
N GLU A 227 -8.98 -1.06 -8.77
CA GLU A 227 -7.86 -0.84 -7.86
C GLU A 227 -7.35 -2.18 -7.36
N LEU A 228 -6.04 -2.40 -7.54
CA LEU A 228 -5.33 -3.58 -7.09
C LEU A 228 -4.33 -3.18 -6.01
N PHE A 229 -4.44 -3.83 -4.86
CA PHE A 229 -3.57 -3.61 -3.72
C PHE A 229 -2.90 -4.92 -3.32
N SER A 230 -1.60 -4.89 -3.03
CA SER A 230 -0.95 -5.94 -2.25
C SER A 230 -0.93 -5.57 -0.77
N VAL A 231 -0.98 -6.58 0.09
CA VAL A 231 -1.00 -6.37 1.54
C VAL A 231 0.39 -6.07 2.06
N MET A 232 0.51 -4.94 2.76
CA MET A 232 1.68 -4.58 3.54
C MET A 232 1.39 -4.80 5.04
N PRO A 233 2.04 -5.76 5.71
CA PRO A 233 1.90 -5.90 7.15
C PRO A 233 2.41 -4.65 7.88
N THR A 234 1.56 -4.01 8.68
CA THR A 234 1.93 -2.91 9.59
C THR A 234 1.96 -3.37 11.05
N SER A 235 1.69 -4.65 11.30
CA SER A 235 1.80 -5.29 12.62
C SER A 235 3.24 -5.38 13.15
N ILE A 236 4.25 -5.04 12.34
CA ILE A 236 5.62 -4.88 12.84
C ILE A 236 5.65 -3.59 13.66
N LEU A 237 5.49 -3.76 14.97
CA LEU A 237 5.61 -2.69 15.93
C LEU A 237 7.03 -2.11 15.85
N GLY A 238 7.12 -0.80 15.67
CA GLY A 238 8.36 -0.06 15.83
C GLY A 238 8.94 -0.23 17.23
N THR A 239 10.20 0.12 17.38
CA THR A 239 10.85 0.22 18.68
C THR A 239 10.03 1.11 19.60
N ASP A 240 9.96 0.77 20.88
CA ASP A 240 9.26 1.57 21.89
C ASP A 240 9.66 3.06 21.80
N SER A 241 8.67 3.95 21.76
CA SER A 241 8.89 5.37 21.46
C SER A 241 9.78 6.09 22.48
N GLN A 242 9.79 5.64 23.74
CA GLN A 242 10.71 6.16 24.75
C GLN A 242 12.14 5.68 24.50
N ASP A 243 12.29 4.41 24.10
CA ASP A 243 13.58 3.83 23.73
C ASP A 243 14.16 4.54 22.47
N VAL A 244 13.34 4.84 21.46
CA VAL A 244 13.71 5.65 20.29
C VAL A 244 14.17 7.05 20.70
N SER A 245 13.33 7.78 21.45
CA SER A 245 13.63 9.16 21.86
C SER A 245 14.92 9.23 22.69
N ALA A 246 15.11 8.28 23.62
CA ALA A 246 16.30 8.20 24.45
C ALA A 246 17.56 7.93 23.62
N THR A 247 17.50 7.01 22.66
CA THR A 247 18.68 6.66 21.86
C THR A 247 19.03 7.69 20.81
N VAL A 248 18.05 8.39 20.23
CA VAL A 248 18.31 9.57 19.40
C VAL A 248 19.03 10.65 20.21
N ALA A 249 18.58 10.95 21.43
CA ALA A 249 19.27 11.92 22.30
C ALA A 249 20.71 11.49 22.67
N ILE A 250 20.94 10.19 22.90
CA ILE A 250 22.28 9.62 23.14
C ILE A 250 23.16 9.76 21.89
N LYS A 251 22.62 9.41 20.71
CA LYS A 251 23.29 9.54 19.42
C LYS A 251 23.77 10.97 19.20
N ASP A 252 22.87 11.94 19.40
CA ASP A 252 23.13 13.35 19.15
C ASP A 252 24.16 13.91 20.14
N LYS A 253 24.02 13.58 21.44
CA LYS A 253 24.94 14.04 22.48
C LYS A 253 26.38 13.56 22.28
N TYR A 254 26.55 12.30 21.88
CA TYR A 254 27.87 11.68 21.73
C TYR A 254 28.36 11.63 20.28
N HIS A 255 27.64 12.26 19.35
CA HIS A 255 27.96 12.28 17.92
C HIS A 255 28.27 10.87 17.37
N VAL A 256 27.44 9.88 17.70
CA VAL A 256 27.69 8.48 17.34
C VAL A 256 27.64 8.31 15.81
N GLN A 257 28.80 8.05 15.21
CA GLN A 257 28.95 7.81 13.77
C GLN A 257 28.86 6.30 13.44
N LYS A 258 27.63 5.79 13.38
CA LYS A 258 27.28 4.39 13.01
C LYS A 258 26.10 4.39 12.04
N ASN A 259 25.59 3.22 11.68
CA ASN A 259 24.32 3.07 10.93
C ASN A 259 23.06 3.49 11.71
N TRP A 260 23.19 4.32 12.74
CA TRP A 260 22.09 4.72 13.64
C TRP A 260 21.16 5.71 12.95
N MET A 261 20.33 5.22 12.03
CA MET A 261 19.34 5.99 11.27
C MET A 261 18.00 5.23 11.23
N GLY A 262 16.88 5.95 11.31
CA GLY A 262 15.55 5.36 11.34
C GLY A 262 15.23 4.68 12.67
N ASP A 263 14.47 3.58 12.61
CA ASP A 263 14.09 2.79 13.79
C ASP A 263 15.30 1.95 14.32
N PRO A 264 15.61 1.98 15.63
CA PRO A 264 16.77 1.29 16.19
C PRO A 264 16.76 -0.25 16.04
N CYS A 265 15.59 -0.88 16.04
CA CYS A 265 15.46 -2.34 16.09
C CYS A 265 14.83 -2.93 14.82
N ILE A 266 14.07 -2.16 14.05
CA ILE A 266 13.27 -2.64 12.93
C ILE A 266 13.71 -2.01 11.61
N PRO A 267 13.89 -2.83 10.55
CA PRO A 267 13.82 -4.28 10.53
C PRO A 267 15.07 -4.91 11.14
N LYS A 268 14.91 -6.07 11.80
CA LYS A 268 15.97 -6.79 12.51
C LYS A 268 17.26 -6.99 11.71
N THR A 269 17.16 -7.11 10.38
CA THR A 269 18.31 -7.33 9.49
C THR A 269 19.22 -6.11 9.30
N ILE A 270 18.76 -4.91 9.68
CA ILE A 270 19.51 -3.66 9.58
C ILE A 270 19.39 -2.82 10.85
N ALA A 271 19.04 -3.46 11.98
CA ALA A 271 19.02 -2.82 13.28
C ALA A 271 20.34 -2.08 13.56
N TRP A 272 20.28 -1.07 14.42
CA TRP A 272 21.44 -0.25 14.72
C TRP A 272 22.61 -1.10 15.23
N GLU A 273 23.78 -0.89 14.63
CA GLU A 273 25.01 -1.58 14.96
C GLU A 273 25.35 -1.34 16.41
N ARG A 274 25.86 -2.40 17.05
CA ARG A 274 26.24 -2.39 18.46
C ARG A 274 25.06 -2.12 19.40
N MET A 275 23.84 -2.38 18.95
CA MET A 275 22.67 -2.48 19.80
C MET A 275 22.05 -3.87 19.68
N MET A 276 21.43 -4.32 20.75
CA MET A 276 20.57 -5.51 20.71
C MET A 276 19.21 -5.13 21.25
N CYS A 277 18.18 -5.65 20.58
CA CYS A 277 16.80 -5.48 20.95
C CYS A 277 16.16 -6.81 21.32
N SER A 278 15.19 -6.76 22.22
CA SER A 278 14.27 -7.87 22.44
C SER A 278 13.25 -7.93 21.31
N TYR A 279 12.97 -9.14 20.84
CA TYR A 279 11.96 -9.39 19.81
C TYR A 279 10.97 -10.41 20.36
N THR A 280 9.87 -9.92 20.94
CA THR A 280 8.78 -10.77 21.43
C THR A 280 7.58 -10.60 20.50
N ILE A 281 6.92 -11.71 20.16
CA ILE A 281 5.73 -11.70 19.30
C ILE A 281 4.68 -10.75 19.91
N ALA A 282 4.11 -9.87 19.07
CA ALA A 282 3.09 -8.89 19.44
C ALA A 282 3.50 -7.89 20.55
N LYS A 283 4.80 -7.63 20.73
CA LYS A 283 5.30 -6.55 21.61
C LYS A 283 6.25 -5.62 20.83
N THR A 284 6.24 -4.35 21.20
CA THR A 284 7.22 -3.36 20.69
C THR A 284 8.64 -3.83 21.08
N PRO A 285 9.59 -3.86 20.13
CA PRO A 285 10.99 -4.12 20.46
C PRO A 285 11.50 -3.15 21.51
N ARG A 286 12.24 -3.68 22.49
CA ARG A 286 12.91 -2.88 23.52
C ARG A 286 14.42 -3.00 23.39
N ILE A 287 15.15 -1.93 23.66
CA ILE A 287 16.61 -1.93 23.60
C ILE A 287 17.15 -2.55 24.88
N ILE A 288 17.82 -3.70 24.76
CA ILE A 288 18.37 -4.46 25.89
C ILE A 288 19.89 -4.32 26.01
N SER A 289 20.57 -3.89 24.96
CA SER A 289 22.02 -3.71 24.97
C SER A 289 22.43 -2.54 24.10
N ILE A 290 23.35 -1.71 24.58
CA ILE A 290 24.01 -0.66 23.82
C ILE A 290 25.53 -0.76 24.05
N ASN A 291 26.30 -0.77 22.96
CA ASN A 291 27.75 -0.71 22.99
C ASN A 291 28.27 0.55 22.29
N LEU A 292 28.73 1.49 23.12
CA LEU A 292 29.33 2.76 22.73
C LEU A 292 30.86 2.77 22.86
N SER A 293 31.49 1.62 23.08
CA SER A 293 32.96 1.51 23.15
C SER A 293 33.62 2.15 21.93
N PHE A 294 34.66 2.94 22.16
CA PHE A 294 35.40 3.66 21.11
C PHE A 294 34.56 4.67 20.29
N SER A 295 33.39 5.08 20.79
CA SER A 295 32.55 6.09 20.12
C SER A 295 32.87 7.53 20.54
N GLY A 296 34.07 7.77 21.09
CA GLY A 296 34.52 9.13 21.46
C GLY A 296 33.68 9.79 22.56
N LEU A 297 33.13 9.00 23.50
CA LEU A 297 32.32 9.50 24.61
C LEU A 297 33.08 10.59 25.37
N ASN A 298 32.56 11.82 25.34
CA ASN A 298 33.10 12.96 26.06
C ASN A 298 32.01 13.59 26.94
N GLY A 299 32.41 14.11 28.10
CA GLY A 299 31.50 14.71 29.09
C GLY A 299 30.71 13.70 29.93
N TYR A 300 29.67 14.20 30.60
CA TYR A 300 28.88 13.42 31.56
C TYR A 300 27.97 12.38 30.89
N ILE A 301 27.68 11.29 31.62
CA ILE A 301 26.69 10.29 31.22
C ILE A 301 25.32 10.96 31.06
N SER A 302 24.64 10.73 29.93
CA SER A 302 23.32 11.30 29.66
C SER A 302 22.26 10.73 30.58
N SER A 303 21.39 11.59 31.12
CA SER A 303 20.19 11.13 31.84
C SER A 303 19.24 10.33 30.93
N SER A 304 19.34 10.49 29.60
CA SER A 304 18.59 9.71 28.61
C SER A 304 18.75 8.20 28.77
N PHE A 305 19.89 7.70 29.28
CA PHE A 305 20.07 6.27 29.54
C PHE A 305 19.05 5.74 30.56
N ALA A 306 18.62 6.57 31.52
CA ALA A 306 17.63 6.18 32.53
C ALA A 306 16.22 5.96 31.94
N ASN A 307 15.96 6.42 30.71
CA ASN A 307 14.69 6.19 30.01
C ASN A 307 14.66 4.83 29.29
N LEU A 308 15.81 4.17 29.12
CA LEU A 308 15.90 2.83 28.53
C LEU A 308 15.58 1.75 29.57
N LYS A 309 14.30 1.61 29.92
CA LYS A 309 13.85 0.77 31.05
C LYS A 309 14.13 -0.73 30.89
N ALA A 310 14.39 -1.20 29.67
CA ALA A 310 14.70 -2.59 29.38
C ALA A 310 16.21 -2.85 29.21
N LEU A 311 17.06 -1.81 29.34
CA LEU A 311 18.50 -1.92 29.12
C LEU A 311 19.14 -2.81 30.17
N GLN A 312 19.77 -3.90 29.74
CA GLN A 312 20.47 -4.85 30.60
C GLN A 312 21.99 -4.63 30.55
N TYR A 313 22.51 -4.24 29.37
CA TYR A 313 23.93 -4.10 29.15
C TYR A 313 24.28 -2.75 28.53
N LEU A 314 25.12 -1.98 29.20
CA LEU A 314 25.74 -0.78 28.64
C LEU A 314 27.26 -0.94 28.64
N TYR A 315 27.84 -1.02 27.44
CA TYR A 315 29.29 -1.09 27.24
C TYR A 315 29.80 0.29 26.89
N VAL A 316 30.65 0.85 27.76
CA VAL A 316 31.38 2.09 27.51
C VAL A 316 32.88 1.85 27.70
N GLN A 317 33.66 2.29 26.73
CA GLN A 317 35.12 2.20 26.76
C GLN A 317 35.69 3.46 26.13
N SER A 318 36.40 4.23 26.95
CA SER A 318 37.42 5.19 26.51
C SER A 318 38.79 4.53 26.65
N SER A 319 39.77 4.96 25.87
CA SER A 319 41.14 4.44 25.79
C SER A 319 41.73 4.17 27.19
N GLY A 320 41.63 2.93 27.70
CA GLY A 320 42.27 2.51 28.96
C GLY A 320 41.42 1.74 29.99
N SER A 321 40.08 1.70 29.91
CA SER A 321 39.27 0.87 30.85
C SER A 321 37.91 0.47 30.27
N VAL A 322 37.50 -0.79 30.49
CA VAL A 322 36.15 -1.29 30.14
C VAL A 322 35.25 -1.11 31.36
N LEU A 323 34.23 -0.25 31.24
CA LEU A 323 33.15 -0.19 32.22
C LEU A 323 31.94 -0.91 31.61
N VAL A 324 31.59 -2.05 32.19
CA VAL A 324 30.32 -2.74 31.91
C VAL A 324 29.36 -2.35 33.02
N PHE A 325 28.32 -1.60 32.67
CA PHE A 325 27.21 -1.39 33.59
C PHE A 325 26.17 -2.48 33.32
N ILE A 326 25.99 -3.34 34.32
CA ILE A 326 24.91 -4.33 34.39
C ILE A 326 23.89 -3.74 35.36
N TRP A 327 22.66 -3.56 34.89
CA TRP A 327 21.56 -3.01 35.68
C TRP A 327 20.72 -4.13 36.32
#